data_AF-V6IAV9-F1
#
_entry.id   AF-V6IAV9-F1
#
_cell.length_a   1.000
_cell.length_b   1.000
_cell.length_c   1.000
_cell.angle_alpha   90.00
_cell.angle_beta   90.00
_cell.angle_gamma   90.00
#
_symmetry.space_group_name_H-M   'P 1'
#
loop_
_entity.id
_entity.type
_entity.pdbx_description
1 polymer ?
#
loop_
_entity_poly.entity_id
_entity_poly.type
_entity_poly.pdbx_seq_one_letter_code
_entity_poly.pdbx_strand_id
1 'polypeptide(L)'
;MDPVFANPGAYDSLSLILAAFLFSFQIYCDFSGYSDVAIGTGRILGYSIPENFMRPFLSQTVTELWRRWHISFSSWLRDYIYISLGGNRVSVFRAYFNVFITTFVSGIWHGADWNFIIWGACHAFVMVLERFIFSFSTLKSGWDKIPDWVKYTYSFLIFSFSMFFFRAKASPEYGYNTSLELAFAIVKRTFSWENGQTLQVPFAVLSAVIILFGADYLQEKRRTWMEDLQNKPWVVYPLAGMMILIGFILYSVTVSQPFLYFQF
;
A
#
# COMPACT_ATOMS: atom_id res chain seq x y z
N MET A 1 1.13 15.97 -4.02
CA MET A 1 0.89 14.95 -5.05
C MET A 1 -0.42 15.19 -5.80
N ASP A 2 -1.41 15.82 -5.17
CA ASP A 2 -2.71 16.11 -5.79
C ASP A 2 -2.65 16.80 -7.16
N PRO A 3 -1.73 17.76 -7.44
CA PRO A 3 -1.64 18.36 -8.77
C PRO A 3 -1.27 17.37 -9.88
N VAL A 4 -0.46 16.35 -9.57
CA VAL A 4 -0.03 15.32 -10.53
C VAL A 4 -1.19 14.39 -10.88
N PHE A 5 -2.00 14.01 -9.89
CA PHE A 5 -3.17 13.17 -10.11
C PHE A 5 -4.35 13.94 -10.70
N ALA A 6 -4.44 15.26 -10.52
CA ALA A 6 -5.50 16.07 -11.14
C ALA A 6 -5.25 16.35 -12.63
N ASN A 7 -4.00 16.66 -13.00
CA ASN A 7 -3.61 16.94 -14.38
C ASN A 7 -2.34 16.17 -14.78
N PRO A 8 -2.44 14.85 -15.03
CA PRO A 8 -1.28 14.03 -15.37
C PRO A 8 -0.63 14.45 -16.70
N GLY A 9 -1.39 15.03 -17.63
CA GLY A 9 -0.86 15.50 -18.92
C GLY A 9 0.17 16.62 -18.81
N ALA A 10 0.19 17.35 -17.69
CA ALA A 10 1.16 18.42 -17.46
C ALA A 10 2.55 17.91 -17.02
N TYR A 11 2.65 16.67 -16.53
CA TYR A 11 3.87 16.14 -15.92
C TYR A 11 4.59 15.14 -16.83
N ASP A 12 5.91 15.02 -16.66
CA ASP A 12 6.71 14.01 -17.35
C ASP A 12 6.47 12.59 -16.79
N SER A 13 6.89 11.57 -17.54
CA SER A 13 6.70 10.17 -17.17
C SER A 13 7.34 9.78 -15.84
N LEU A 14 8.55 10.29 -15.55
CA LEU A 14 9.26 10.00 -14.30
C LEU A 14 8.54 10.58 -13.09
N SER A 15 7.93 11.75 -13.26
CA SER A 15 7.12 12.42 -12.23
C SER A 15 5.87 11.62 -11.88
N LEU A 16 5.23 10.98 -12.86
CA LEU A 16 4.08 10.10 -12.62
C LEU A 16 4.49 8.82 -11.88
N ILE A 17 5.61 8.20 -12.26
CA ILE A 17 6.17 7.04 -11.54
C ILE A 17 6.49 7.43 -10.09
N LEU A 18 7.17 8.56 -9.90
CA LEU A 18 7.55 9.06 -8.58
C LEU A 18 6.31 9.41 -7.73
N ALA A 19 5.27 9.97 -8.34
CA ALA A 19 4.00 10.23 -7.67
C ALA A 19 3.31 8.94 -7.21
N ALA A 20 3.31 7.88 -8.03
CA ALA A 20 2.81 6.57 -7.58
C ALA A 20 3.59 6.03 -6.38
N PHE A 21 4.92 6.09 -6.42
CA PHE A 21 5.76 5.56 -5.34
C PHE A 21 5.56 6.33 -4.03
N LEU A 22 5.62 7.65 -4.12
CA LEU A 22 5.38 8.52 -2.95
C LEU A 22 3.96 8.32 -2.41
N PHE A 23 2.97 8.11 -3.27
CA PHE A 23 1.61 7.84 -2.83
C PHE A 23 1.48 6.49 -2.12
N SER A 24 2.17 5.45 -2.58
CA SER A 24 2.27 4.17 -1.86
C SER A 24 2.85 4.34 -0.46
N PHE A 25 3.89 5.16 -0.30
CA PHE A 25 4.42 5.47 1.03
C PHE A 25 3.47 6.32 1.86
N GLN A 26 2.80 7.30 1.25
CA GLN A 26 1.82 8.15 1.92
C GLN A 26 0.69 7.30 2.50
N ILE A 27 0.03 6.47 1.69
CA ILE A 27 -1.10 5.65 2.16
C ILE A 27 -0.65 4.61 3.19
N TYR A 28 0.58 4.08 3.06
CA TYR A 28 1.13 3.16 4.06
C TYR A 28 1.34 3.86 5.41
N CYS A 29 2.01 5.01 5.42
CA CYS A 29 2.31 5.74 6.65
C CYS A 29 1.03 6.24 7.33
N ASP A 30 0.10 6.79 6.55
CA ASP A 30 -1.17 7.31 7.04
C ASP A 30 -2.00 6.19 7.70
N PHE A 31 -2.14 5.06 7.01
CA PHE A 31 -2.99 3.98 7.48
C PHE A 31 -2.34 3.13 8.57
N SER A 32 -1.03 2.87 8.47
CA SER A 32 -0.28 2.19 9.53
C SER A 32 -0.25 3.03 10.79
N GLY A 33 0.08 4.32 10.69
CA GLY A 33 0.10 5.22 11.83
C GLY A 33 -1.26 5.34 12.52
N TYR A 34 -2.34 5.43 11.75
CA TYR A 34 -3.70 5.38 12.31
C TYR A 34 -4.00 4.06 13.04
N SER A 35 -3.59 2.92 12.45
CA SER A 35 -3.74 1.60 13.08
C SER A 35 -2.95 1.51 14.39
N ASP A 36 -1.73 2.05 14.42
CA ASP A 36 -0.87 2.05 15.62
C ASP A 36 -1.47 2.90 16.75
N VAL A 37 -2.09 4.04 16.42
CA VAL A 37 -2.86 4.85 17.39
C VAL A 37 -4.04 4.05 17.96
N ALA A 38 -4.77 3.33 17.11
CA ALA A 38 -5.87 2.47 17.55
C ALA A 38 -5.37 1.32 18.46
N ILE A 39 -4.27 0.65 18.09
CA ILE A 39 -3.65 -0.42 18.89
C ILE A 39 -3.18 0.13 20.24
N GLY A 40 -2.49 1.27 20.26
CA GLY A 40 -2.02 1.93 21.48
C GLY A 40 -3.17 2.33 22.40
N THR A 41 -4.22 2.91 21.85
CA THR A 41 -5.44 3.27 22.60
C THR A 41 -6.14 2.02 23.14
N GLY A 42 -6.23 0.96 22.34
CA GLY A 42 -6.75 -0.33 22.77
C GLY A 42 -6.00 -0.88 23.97
N ARG A 43 -4.66 -0.84 23.95
CA ARG A 43 -3.81 -1.30 25.07
C ARG A 43 -4.06 -0.49 26.34
N ILE A 44 -4.25 0.84 26.24
CA ILE A 44 -4.60 1.69 27.40
C ILE A 44 -5.95 1.27 28.00
N LEU A 45 -6.91 0.88 27.16
CA LEU A 45 -8.24 0.43 27.57
C LEU A 45 -8.29 -1.05 27.99
N GLY A 46 -7.16 -1.77 27.96
CA GLY A 46 -7.09 -3.19 28.32
C GLY A 46 -7.45 -4.17 27.20
N TYR A 47 -7.59 -3.70 25.96
CA TYR A 47 -7.82 -4.53 24.78
C TYR A 47 -6.52 -4.85 24.03
N SER A 48 -6.41 -6.08 23.53
CA SER A 48 -5.31 -6.51 22.65
C SER A 48 -5.78 -6.53 21.20
N ILE A 49 -5.53 -5.45 20.47
CA ILE A 49 -5.83 -5.34 19.03
C ILE A 49 -4.62 -5.87 18.22
N PRO A 50 -4.85 -6.72 17.21
CA PRO A 50 -3.76 -7.25 16.38
C PRO A 50 -3.15 -6.18 15.47
N GLU A 51 -1.88 -6.38 15.11
CA GLU A 51 -1.16 -5.55 14.14
C GLU A 51 -1.84 -5.57 12.76
N ASN A 52 -1.97 -4.40 12.14
CA ASN A 52 -2.66 -4.26 10.86
C ASN A 52 -1.69 -4.22 9.67
N PHE A 53 -0.41 -3.90 9.90
CA PHE A 53 0.62 -3.83 8.88
C PHE A 53 1.91 -4.50 9.35
N MET A 54 2.58 -5.20 8.44
CA MET A 54 3.82 -5.92 8.74
C MET A 54 4.84 -5.75 7.61
N ARG A 55 5.42 -4.55 7.50
CA ARG A 55 6.45 -4.21 6.51
C ARG A 55 6.07 -4.69 5.09
N PRO A 56 4.92 -4.25 4.57
CA PRO A 56 4.33 -4.82 3.35
C PRO A 56 5.19 -4.60 2.11
N PHE A 57 6.03 -3.56 2.06
CA PHE A 57 6.90 -3.30 0.91
C PHE A 57 8.19 -4.14 0.90
N LEU A 58 8.39 -4.99 1.92
CA LEU A 58 9.40 -6.05 1.95
C LEU A 58 8.80 -7.43 1.63
N SER A 59 7.66 -7.46 0.91
CA SER A 59 7.02 -8.69 0.47
C SER A 59 7.69 -9.23 -0.77
N GLN A 60 7.86 -10.55 -0.84
CA GLN A 60 8.44 -11.20 -1.99
C GLN A 60 7.43 -11.41 -3.10
N THR A 61 6.13 -11.38 -2.81
CA THR A 61 5.06 -11.57 -3.80
C THR A 61 3.90 -10.63 -3.47
N VAL A 62 3.01 -10.39 -4.43
CA VAL A 62 1.77 -9.63 -4.21
C VAL A 62 0.84 -10.37 -3.25
N THR A 63 0.81 -11.70 -3.33
CA THR A 63 0.09 -12.51 -2.34
C THR A 63 0.62 -12.31 -0.92
N GLU A 64 1.94 -12.23 -0.74
CA GLU A 64 2.55 -11.93 0.56
C GLU A 64 2.27 -10.49 0.99
N LEU A 65 2.28 -9.54 0.06
CA LEU A 65 1.94 -8.13 0.31
C LEU A 65 0.57 -8.01 0.96
N TRP A 66 -0.45 -8.66 0.41
CA TRP A 66 -1.80 -8.61 0.98
C TRP A 66 -1.96 -9.37 2.30
N ARG A 67 -1.03 -10.28 2.64
CA ARG A 67 -0.95 -10.89 3.98
C ARG A 67 -0.27 -9.99 5.01
N ARG A 68 0.45 -8.96 4.57
CA ARG A 68 1.19 -7.99 5.39
C ARG A 68 0.55 -6.59 5.38
N TRP A 69 -0.42 -6.35 4.50
CA TRP A 69 -1.14 -5.09 4.34
C TRP A 69 -2.59 -5.24 4.81
N HIS A 70 -3.06 -4.30 5.64
CA HIS A 70 -4.44 -4.28 6.15
C HIS A 70 -4.91 -5.65 6.67
N ILE A 71 -4.09 -6.26 7.54
CA ILE A 71 -4.17 -7.67 7.96
C ILE A 71 -5.55 -8.03 8.52
N SER A 72 -6.18 -7.11 9.27
CA SER A 72 -7.50 -7.33 9.83
C SER A 72 -8.57 -7.50 8.74
N PHE A 73 -8.58 -6.62 7.74
CA PHE A 73 -9.48 -6.69 6.58
C PHE A 73 -9.17 -7.88 5.68
N SER A 74 -7.89 -8.12 5.35
CA SER A 74 -7.48 -9.29 4.57
C SER A 74 -7.87 -10.60 5.24
N SER A 75 -7.80 -10.67 6.58
CA SER A 75 -8.27 -11.82 7.36
C SER A 75 -9.79 -11.94 7.33
N TRP A 76 -10.52 -10.83 7.44
CA TRP A 76 -11.98 -10.82 7.33
C TRP A 76 -12.45 -11.34 5.96
N LEU A 77 -11.86 -10.86 4.86
CA LEU A 77 -12.16 -11.36 3.51
C LEU A 77 -11.87 -12.86 3.39
N ARG A 78 -10.73 -13.32 3.93
CA ARG A 78 -10.40 -14.74 3.96
C ARG A 78 -11.47 -15.54 4.72
N ASP A 79 -11.80 -15.11 5.93
CA ASP A 79 -12.61 -15.90 6.84
C ASP A 79 -14.09 -15.92 6.45
N TYR A 80 -14.61 -14.80 5.93
CA TYR A 80 -16.03 -14.67 5.61
C TYR A 80 -16.37 -14.84 4.13
N ILE A 81 -15.43 -14.63 3.21
CA ILE A 81 -15.67 -14.81 1.77
C ILE A 81 -14.94 -16.04 1.26
N TYR A 82 -13.61 -16.09 1.38
CA TYR A 82 -12.81 -17.16 0.79
C TYR A 82 -13.18 -18.55 1.33
N ILE A 83 -13.27 -18.68 2.66
CA ILE A 83 -13.64 -19.94 3.31
C ILE A 83 -15.09 -20.33 2.99
N SER A 84 -16.02 -19.36 2.98
CA SER A 84 -17.43 -19.58 2.63
C SER A 84 -17.60 -20.10 1.19
N LEU A 85 -16.71 -19.72 0.27
CA LEU A 85 -16.67 -20.25 -1.10
C LEU A 85 -16.05 -21.66 -1.22
N GLY A 86 -15.70 -22.29 -0.09
CA GLY A 86 -15.06 -23.61 0.00
C GLY A 86 -13.53 -23.57 0.17
N GLY A 87 -12.93 -22.38 0.18
CA GLY A 87 -11.50 -22.17 0.43
C GLY A 87 -10.61 -23.02 -0.49
N ASN A 88 -9.74 -23.83 0.13
CA ASN A 88 -8.86 -24.79 -0.55
C ASN A 88 -9.43 -26.22 -0.64
N ARG A 89 -10.65 -26.47 -0.15
CA ARG A 89 -11.27 -27.82 -0.11
C ARG A 89 -12.07 -28.16 -1.39
N VAL A 90 -11.82 -27.41 -2.45
CA VAL A 90 -12.52 -27.48 -3.74
C VAL A 90 -11.50 -27.81 -4.85
N SER A 91 -11.97 -28.05 -6.08
CA SER A 91 -11.08 -28.27 -7.21
C SER A 91 -10.10 -27.09 -7.40
N VAL A 92 -8.91 -27.36 -7.95
CA VAL A 92 -7.85 -26.34 -8.13
C VAL A 92 -8.37 -25.11 -8.87
N PHE A 93 -9.13 -25.31 -9.95
CA PHE A 93 -9.74 -24.23 -10.70
C PHE A 93 -10.70 -23.40 -9.84
N ARG A 94 -11.54 -24.06 -9.02
CA ARG A 94 -12.44 -23.36 -8.10
C ARG A 94 -11.67 -22.61 -7.01
N ALA A 95 -10.55 -23.14 -6.53
CA ALA A 95 -9.72 -22.43 -5.57
C ALA A 95 -9.09 -21.15 -6.15
N TYR A 96 -8.73 -21.15 -7.44
CA TYR A 96 -8.27 -19.93 -8.14
C TYR A 96 -9.40 -18.92 -8.30
N PHE A 97 -10.59 -19.37 -8.71
CA PHE A 97 -11.77 -18.52 -8.76
C PHE A 97 -12.10 -17.91 -7.39
N ASN A 98 -11.99 -18.69 -6.32
CA ASN A 98 -12.22 -18.20 -4.96
C ASN A 98 -11.21 -17.11 -4.56
N VAL A 99 -9.92 -17.26 -4.91
CA VAL A 99 -8.91 -16.20 -4.70
C VAL A 99 -9.25 -14.96 -5.51
N PHE A 100 -9.62 -15.14 -6.78
CA PHE A 100 -10.02 -14.03 -7.64
C PHE A 100 -11.18 -13.25 -7.04
N ILE A 101 -12.30 -13.93 -6.74
CA ILE A 101 -13.50 -13.29 -6.19
C ILE A 101 -13.23 -12.61 -4.86
N THR A 102 -12.51 -13.28 -3.94
CA THR A 102 -12.20 -12.69 -2.63
C THR A 102 -11.42 -11.38 -2.77
N THR A 103 -10.41 -11.38 -3.64
CA THR A 103 -9.56 -10.19 -3.87
C THR A 103 -10.32 -9.13 -4.68
N PHE A 104 -11.13 -9.53 -5.66
CA PHE A 104 -11.94 -8.62 -6.46
C PHE A 104 -12.98 -7.88 -5.61
N VAL A 105 -13.65 -8.58 -4.68
CA VAL A 105 -14.60 -7.98 -3.73
C VAL A 105 -13.93 -6.94 -2.84
N SER A 106 -12.63 -7.07 -2.55
CA SER A 106 -11.90 -6.03 -1.82
C SER A 106 -11.91 -4.68 -2.56
N GLY A 107 -11.81 -4.69 -3.89
CA GLY A 107 -11.91 -3.47 -4.70
C GLY A 107 -13.30 -2.84 -4.60
N ILE A 108 -14.35 -3.66 -4.69
CA ILE A 108 -15.74 -3.19 -4.54
C ILE A 108 -15.98 -2.58 -3.15
N TRP A 109 -15.37 -3.15 -2.10
CA TRP A 109 -15.48 -2.63 -0.74
C TRP A 109 -14.89 -1.22 -0.59
N HIS A 110 -13.86 -0.88 -1.38
CA HIS A 110 -13.23 0.43 -1.32
C HIS A 110 -14.03 1.56 -1.98
N GLY A 111 -14.88 1.26 -2.96
CA GLY A 111 -15.73 2.28 -3.59
C GLY A 111 -16.57 1.74 -4.75
N ALA A 112 -17.61 2.48 -5.10
CA ALA A 112 -18.55 2.12 -6.17
C ALA A 112 -18.09 2.53 -7.58
N ASP A 113 -17.06 3.36 -7.69
CA ASP A 113 -16.53 3.80 -8.99
C ASP A 113 -15.72 2.68 -9.68
N TRP A 114 -15.71 2.73 -11.02
CA TRP A 114 -15.06 1.72 -11.86
C TRP A 114 -13.55 1.59 -11.64
N ASN A 115 -12.86 2.64 -11.21
CA ASN A 115 -11.43 2.58 -10.94
C ASN A 115 -11.09 1.61 -9.79
N PHE A 116 -11.95 1.51 -8.76
CA PHE A 116 -11.77 0.53 -7.67
C PHE A 116 -12.02 -0.91 -8.11
N ILE A 117 -12.97 -1.11 -9.02
CA ILE A 117 -13.24 -2.42 -9.64
C ILE A 117 -12.03 -2.89 -10.44
N ILE A 118 -11.46 -2.01 -11.29
CA ILE A 118 -10.26 -2.32 -12.07
C ILE A 118 -9.06 -2.57 -11.16
N TRP A 119 -8.88 -1.75 -10.13
CA TRP A 119 -7.84 -1.94 -9.12
C TRP A 119 -7.93 -3.31 -8.45
N GLY A 120 -9.12 -3.70 -7.97
CA GLY A 120 -9.37 -5.00 -7.35
C GLY A 120 -9.14 -6.16 -8.33
N ALA A 121 -9.56 -5.99 -9.58
CA ALA A 121 -9.33 -6.98 -10.64
C ALA A 121 -7.84 -7.16 -10.97
N CYS A 122 -7.05 -6.09 -10.99
CA CYS A 122 -5.61 -6.16 -11.21
C CYS A 122 -4.93 -7.02 -10.13
N HIS A 123 -5.20 -6.76 -8.85
CA HIS A 123 -4.64 -7.55 -7.74
C HIS A 123 -5.13 -9.00 -7.75
N ALA A 124 -6.43 -9.20 -7.99
CA ALA A 124 -7.02 -10.53 -8.11
C ALA A 124 -6.35 -11.35 -9.22
N PHE A 125 -6.14 -10.75 -10.39
CA PHE A 125 -5.47 -11.39 -11.51
C PHE A 125 -4.02 -11.75 -11.18
N VAL A 126 -3.25 -10.80 -10.62
CA VAL A 126 -1.84 -11.06 -10.27
C VAL A 126 -1.72 -12.16 -9.22
N MET A 127 -2.55 -12.17 -8.17
CA MET A 127 -2.51 -13.22 -7.15
C MET A 127 -2.88 -14.60 -7.69
N VAL A 128 -3.86 -14.70 -8.61
CA VAL A 128 -4.17 -15.96 -9.29
C VAL A 128 -3.02 -16.40 -10.19
N LEU A 129 -2.39 -15.45 -10.91
CA LEU A 129 -1.26 -15.73 -11.77
C LEU A 129 -0.04 -16.22 -10.96
N GLU A 130 0.29 -15.56 -9.85
CA GLU A 130 1.32 -16.01 -8.92
C GLU A 130 1.04 -17.44 -8.42
N ARG A 131 -0.20 -17.69 -7.99
CA ARG A 131 -0.61 -19.02 -7.53
C ARG A 131 -0.47 -20.08 -8.62
N PHE A 132 -0.81 -19.75 -9.86
CA PHE A 132 -0.64 -20.63 -11.01
C PHE A 132 0.82 -20.85 -11.36
N ILE A 133 1.63 -19.80 -11.50
CA ILE A 133 3.07 -19.89 -11.82
C ILE A 133 3.80 -20.72 -10.76
N PHE A 134 3.52 -20.48 -9.49
CA PHE A 134 4.16 -21.19 -8.38
C PHE A 134 3.62 -22.61 -8.15
N SER A 135 2.56 -23.02 -8.86
CA SER A 135 2.15 -24.44 -8.90
C SER A 135 3.14 -25.30 -9.69
N PHE A 136 3.95 -24.71 -10.57
CA PHE A 136 5.03 -25.39 -11.27
C PHE A 136 6.33 -25.34 -10.45
N SER A 137 6.79 -26.50 -9.96
CA SER A 137 7.95 -26.61 -9.07
C SER A 137 9.23 -25.99 -9.64
N THR A 138 9.48 -26.13 -10.95
CA THR A 138 10.64 -25.53 -11.62
C THR A 138 10.61 -24.00 -11.58
N LEU A 139 9.45 -23.39 -11.84
CA LEU A 139 9.29 -21.93 -11.80
C LEU A 139 9.40 -21.41 -10.36
N LYS A 140 8.80 -22.11 -9.39
CA LYS A 140 8.94 -21.77 -7.97
C LYS A 140 10.39 -21.84 -7.51
N SER A 141 11.11 -22.90 -7.88
CA SER A 141 12.55 -23.04 -7.57
C SER A 141 13.39 -21.93 -8.22
N GLY A 142 13.05 -21.51 -9.44
CA GLY A 142 13.66 -20.35 -10.08
C GLY A 142 13.42 -19.06 -9.31
N TRP A 143 12.17 -18.81 -8.91
CA TRP A 143 11.79 -17.64 -8.11
C TRP A 143 12.51 -17.57 -6.77
N ASP A 144 12.66 -18.71 -6.09
CA ASP A 144 13.30 -18.77 -4.77
C ASP A 144 14.80 -18.44 -4.80
N LYS A 145 15.45 -18.54 -5.97
CA LYS A 145 16.84 -18.16 -6.18
C LYS A 145 17.01 -16.67 -6.52
N ILE A 146 15.93 -15.96 -6.84
CA ILE A 146 15.99 -14.53 -7.15
C ILE A 146 16.34 -13.76 -5.87
N PRO A 147 17.28 -12.77 -5.93
CA PRO A 147 17.61 -11.94 -4.78
C PRO A 147 16.39 -11.25 -4.17
N ASP A 148 16.33 -11.17 -2.85
CA ASP A 148 15.21 -10.60 -2.10
C ASP A 148 14.81 -9.19 -2.57
N TRP A 149 15.79 -8.32 -2.85
CA TRP A 149 15.53 -6.94 -3.29
C TRP A 149 14.77 -6.86 -4.61
N VAL A 150 14.98 -7.82 -5.54
CA VAL A 150 14.24 -7.90 -6.80
C VAL A 150 12.79 -8.29 -6.53
N LYS A 151 12.57 -9.26 -5.63
CA LYS A 151 11.22 -9.72 -5.24
C LYS A 151 10.44 -8.61 -4.51
N TYR A 152 11.12 -7.86 -3.64
CA TYR A 152 10.54 -6.67 -2.98
C TYR A 152 10.14 -5.62 -4.01
N THR A 153 11.05 -5.29 -4.92
CA THR A 153 10.80 -4.34 -6.01
C THR A 153 9.61 -4.77 -6.87
N TYR A 154 9.53 -6.05 -7.24
CA TYR A 154 8.41 -6.59 -8.00
C TYR A 154 7.06 -6.33 -7.31
N SER A 155 6.91 -6.74 -6.05
CA SER A 155 5.65 -6.56 -5.31
C SER A 155 5.30 -5.07 -5.15
N PHE A 156 6.29 -4.24 -4.86
CA PHE A 156 6.14 -2.80 -4.67
C PHE A 156 5.73 -2.08 -5.97
N LEU A 157 6.29 -2.46 -7.12
CA LEU A 157 5.92 -1.90 -8.42
C LEU A 157 4.49 -2.25 -8.79
N ILE A 158 4.07 -3.51 -8.59
CA ILE A 158 2.67 -3.91 -8.85
C ILE A 158 1.71 -3.11 -7.97
N PHE A 159 2.01 -2.99 -6.68
CA PHE A 159 1.22 -2.19 -5.76
C PHE A 159 1.19 -0.72 -6.20
N SER A 160 2.34 -0.10 -6.44
CA SER A 160 2.43 1.33 -6.73
C SER A 160 1.78 1.71 -8.06
N PHE A 161 1.96 0.93 -9.12
CA PHE A 161 1.28 1.21 -10.38
C PHE A 161 -0.22 0.98 -10.30
N SER A 162 -0.67 0.01 -9.49
CA SER A 162 -2.12 -0.14 -9.24
C SER A 162 -2.71 1.13 -8.62
N MET A 163 -1.93 1.91 -7.86
CA MET A 163 -2.42 3.12 -7.23
C MET A 163 -2.81 4.23 -8.20
N PHE A 164 -2.43 4.15 -9.48
CA PHE A 164 -2.99 5.03 -10.52
C PHE A 164 -4.51 4.90 -10.61
N PHE A 165 -5.03 3.68 -10.46
CA PHE A 165 -6.48 3.45 -10.42
C PHE A 165 -7.05 3.84 -9.06
N PHE A 166 -6.39 3.45 -7.97
CA PHE A 166 -6.92 3.70 -6.61
C PHE A 166 -7.02 5.19 -6.27
N ARG A 167 -6.07 6.01 -6.71
CA ARG A 167 -6.00 7.45 -6.38
C ARG A 167 -6.78 8.35 -7.35
N ALA A 168 -7.07 7.86 -8.55
CA ALA A 168 -7.67 8.68 -9.59
C ALA A 168 -9.05 9.19 -9.16
N LYS A 169 -9.28 10.49 -9.36
CA LYS A 169 -10.53 11.18 -9.09
C LYS A 169 -10.86 12.08 -10.28
N ALA A 170 -12.09 12.01 -10.77
CA ALA A 170 -12.55 12.85 -11.88
C ALA A 170 -12.11 14.31 -11.69
N SER A 171 -11.52 14.88 -12.73
CA SER A 171 -11.01 16.25 -12.75
C SER A 171 -11.54 16.97 -14.00
N PRO A 172 -12.84 17.35 -14.01
CA PRO A 172 -13.48 17.91 -15.19
C PRO A 172 -12.84 19.23 -15.66
N GLU A 173 -12.23 19.98 -14.74
CA GLU A 173 -11.47 21.20 -15.05
C GLU A 173 -10.29 20.96 -16.03
N TYR A 174 -9.75 19.75 -16.07
CA TYR A 174 -8.67 19.33 -16.98
C TYR A 174 -9.16 18.40 -18.09
N GLY A 175 -10.48 18.25 -18.26
CA GLY A 175 -11.09 17.44 -19.31
C GLY A 175 -11.28 15.96 -18.97
N TYR A 176 -11.06 15.54 -17.72
CA TYR A 176 -11.26 14.17 -17.26
C TYR A 176 -12.59 14.04 -16.52
N ASN A 177 -13.63 13.52 -17.20
CA ASN A 177 -14.99 13.49 -16.66
C ASN A 177 -15.22 12.35 -15.67
N THR A 178 -14.40 11.30 -15.73
CA THR A 178 -14.50 10.14 -14.83
C THR A 178 -13.14 9.79 -14.21
N SER A 179 -13.18 9.19 -13.02
CA SER A 179 -11.98 8.67 -12.34
C SER A 179 -11.25 7.62 -13.18
N LEU A 180 -12.01 6.81 -13.94
CA LEU A 180 -11.44 5.79 -14.82
C LEU A 180 -10.71 6.39 -16.03
N GLU A 181 -11.29 7.42 -16.66
CA GLU A 181 -10.64 8.15 -17.76
C GLU A 181 -9.31 8.75 -17.31
N LEU A 182 -9.30 9.40 -16.15
CA LEU A 182 -8.08 9.94 -15.56
C LEU A 182 -7.05 8.83 -15.27
N ALA A 183 -7.46 7.70 -14.67
CA ALA A 183 -6.56 6.59 -14.37
C ALA A 183 -5.86 6.06 -15.65
N PHE A 184 -6.62 5.86 -16.73
CA PHE A 184 -6.05 5.46 -18.01
C PHE A 184 -5.17 6.54 -18.65
N ALA A 185 -5.53 7.82 -18.49
CA ALA A 185 -4.69 8.92 -18.93
C ALA A 185 -3.33 8.93 -18.19
N ILE A 186 -3.34 8.72 -16.87
CA ILE A 186 -2.11 8.57 -16.07
C ILE A 186 -1.26 7.42 -16.60
N VAL A 187 -1.86 6.23 -16.79
CA VAL A 187 -1.14 5.06 -17.32
C VAL A 187 -0.53 5.37 -18.69
N LYS A 188 -1.33 5.89 -19.64
CA LYS A 188 -0.85 6.22 -20.99
C LYS A 188 0.29 7.23 -20.94
N ARG A 189 0.13 8.31 -20.17
CA ARG A 189 1.13 9.37 -20.03
C ARG A 189 2.41 8.90 -19.35
N THR A 190 2.31 7.97 -18.40
CA THR A 190 3.47 7.37 -17.72
C THR A 190 4.36 6.60 -18.69
N PHE A 191 3.79 5.97 -19.72
CA PHE A 191 4.55 5.16 -20.69
C PHE A 191 4.75 5.83 -22.06
N SER A 192 4.29 7.08 -22.25
CA SER A 192 4.48 7.79 -23.53
C SER A 192 5.83 8.50 -23.65
N TRP A 193 6.57 8.66 -22.54
CA TRP A 193 7.87 9.36 -22.48
C TRP A 193 7.82 10.80 -23.02
N GLU A 194 6.64 11.41 -22.99
CA GLU A 194 6.46 12.79 -23.41
C GLU A 194 7.02 13.76 -22.37
N ASN A 195 7.57 14.88 -22.85
CA ASN A 195 8.08 15.95 -21.98
C ASN A 195 6.95 16.61 -21.19
N GLY A 196 7.25 17.03 -19.96
CA GLY A 196 6.33 17.73 -19.07
C GLY A 196 7.06 18.40 -17.92
N GLN A 197 6.30 18.94 -16.97
CA GLN A 197 6.84 19.49 -15.74
C GLN A 197 7.40 18.36 -14.86
N THR A 198 8.56 18.61 -14.26
CA THR A 198 9.17 17.68 -13.32
C THR A 198 8.65 17.93 -11.91
N LEU A 199 8.15 16.88 -11.26
CA LEU A 199 7.71 16.91 -9.87
C LEU A 199 8.88 17.22 -8.94
N GLN A 200 8.79 18.34 -8.23
CA GLN A 200 9.76 18.69 -7.19
C GLN A 200 9.38 17.98 -5.89
N VAL A 201 10.28 17.12 -5.42
CA VAL A 201 10.11 16.39 -4.15
C VAL A 201 11.00 17.03 -3.09
N PRO A 202 10.42 17.54 -1.99
CA PRO A 202 11.22 18.11 -0.90
C PRO A 202 12.20 17.08 -0.34
N PHE A 203 13.43 17.52 -0.04
CA PHE A 203 14.47 16.66 0.53
C PHE A 203 14.02 15.97 1.83
N ALA A 204 13.19 16.64 2.63
CA ALA A 204 12.62 16.08 3.85
C ALA A 204 11.76 14.83 3.57
N VAL A 205 10.97 14.83 2.48
CA VAL A 205 10.13 13.69 2.08
C VAL A 205 11.01 12.51 1.66
N LEU A 206 12.04 12.75 0.85
CA LEU A 206 12.99 11.71 0.46
C LEU A 206 13.70 11.11 1.67
N SER A 207 14.14 11.96 2.59
CA SER A 207 14.79 11.54 3.84
C SER A 207 13.86 10.69 4.69
N ALA A 208 12.58 11.09 4.83
CA ALA A 208 11.58 10.33 5.57
C ALA A 208 11.34 8.93 4.96
N VAL A 209 11.22 8.83 3.63
CA VAL A 209 11.06 7.56 2.92
C VAL A 209 12.28 6.65 3.13
N ILE A 210 13.50 7.20 3.03
CA ILE A 210 14.74 6.43 3.25
C ILE A 210 14.83 5.94 4.69
N ILE A 211 14.52 6.78 5.67
CA ILE A 211 14.53 6.41 7.10
C ILE A 211 13.49 5.32 7.38
N LEU A 212 12.26 5.48 6.88
CA LEU A 212 11.19 4.50 7.02
C LEU A 212 11.61 3.14 6.45
N PHE A 213 12.05 3.11 5.19
CA PHE A 213 12.43 1.87 4.54
C PHE A 213 13.66 1.23 5.21
N GLY A 214 14.62 2.04 5.67
CA GLY A 214 15.76 1.58 6.44
C GLY A 214 15.36 0.95 7.78
N ALA A 215 14.41 1.55 8.49
CA ALA A 215 13.87 1.03 9.74
C ALA A 215 13.10 -0.29 9.51
N ASP A 216 12.25 -0.34 8.48
CA ASP A 216 11.52 -1.56 8.09
C ASP A 216 12.49 -2.68 7.72
N TYR A 217 13.51 -2.38 6.93
CA TYR A 217 14.52 -3.37 6.53
C TYR A 217 15.31 -3.89 7.73
N LEU A 218 15.72 -2.98 8.63
CA LEU A 218 16.42 -3.37 9.86
C LEU A 218 15.52 -4.24 10.74
N GLN A 219 14.23 -3.92 10.86
CA GLN A 219 13.26 -4.72 11.63
C GLN A 219 13.01 -6.09 11.02
N GLU A 220 12.97 -6.19 9.68
CA GLU A 220 12.84 -7.47 8.99
C GLU A 220 14.07 -8.37 9.22
N LYS A 221 15.28 -7.80 9.24
CA LYS A 221 16.54 -8.55 9.43
C LYS A 221 16.95 -8.76 10.90
N ARG A 222 16.56 -7.87 11.81
CA ARG A 222 16.93 -7.89 13.24
C ARG A 222 15.72 -7.66 14.14
N ARG A 223 14.80 -8.62 14.19
CA ARG A 223 13.49 -8.48 14.86
C ARG A 223 13.52 -7.87 16.28
N THR A 224 14.56 -8.11 17.07
CA THR A 224 14.63 -7.68 18.47
C THR A 224 15.10 -6.23 18.67
N TRP A 225 15.59 -5.53 17.64
CA TRP A 225 16.20 -4.20 17.88
C TRP A 225 15.19 -3.18 18.45
N MET A 226 13.92 -3.24 18.00
CA MET A 226 12.86 -2.43 18.57
C MET A 226 12.49 -2.87 19.99
N GLU A 227 12.47 -4.18 20.27
CA GLU A 227 12.17 -4.71 21.61
C GLU A 227 13.25 -4.26 22.61
N ASP A 228 14.52 -4.32 22.20
CA ASP A 228 15.66 -3.84 22.97
C ASP A 228 15.58 -2.33 23.26
N LEU A 229 14.99 -1.55 22.33
CA LEU A 229 14.76 -0.12 22.49
C LEU A 229 13.58 0.15 23.44
N GLN A 230 12.48 -0.60 23.28
CA GLN A 230 11.27 -0.48 24.10
C GLN A 230 11.56 -0.80 25.57
N ASN A 231 12.51 -1.68 25.84
CA ASN A 231 12.96 -2.03 27.20
C ASN A 231 13.87 -0.97 27.86
N LYS A 232 14.10 0.19 27.21
CA LYS A 232 14.93 1.29 27.74
C LYS A 232 14.06 2.53 28.01
N PRO A 233 13.48 2.68 29.22
CA PRO A 233 12.59 3.80 29.55
C PRO A 233 13.20 5.18 29.30
N TRP A 234 14.50 5.31 29.51
CA TRP A 234 15.28 6.55 29.28
C TRP A 234 15.40 6.93 27.80
N VAL A 235 15.09 6.01 26.87
CA VAL A 235 14.97 6.32 25.43
C VAL A 235 13.51 6.54 25.05
N VAL A 236 12.62 5.65 25.51
CA VAL A 236 11.21 5.65 25.11
C VAL A 236 10.47 6.90 25.59
N TYR A 237 10.63 7.31 26.86
CA TYR A 237 9.86 8.44 27.39
C TYR A 237 10.27 9.79 26.78
N PRO A 238 11.55 10.12 26.62
CA PRO A 238 11.93 11.34 25.91
C PRO A 238 11.48 11.35 24.45
N LEU A 239 11.58 10.22 23.75
CA LEU A 239 11.13 10.10 22.36
C LEU A 239 9.61 10.32 22.25
N ALA A 240 8.82 9.67 23.12
CA ALA A 240 7.37 9.86 23.17
C ALA A 240 7.01 11.33 23.49
N GLY A 241 7.70 11.96 24.46
CA GLY A 241 7.52 13.37 24.78
C GLY A 241 7.84 14.29 23.59
N MET A 242 8.94 14.01 22.87
CA MET A 242 9.31 14.73 21.65
C MET A 242 8.27 14.55 20.53
N MET A 243 7.77 13.34 20.32
CA MET A 243 6.72 13.07 19.32
C MET A 243 5.42 13.80 19.64
N ILE A 244 5.00 13.82 20.90
CA ILE A 244 3.81 14.58 21.36
C ILE A 244 4.02 16.07 21.14
N LEU A 245 5.19 16.61 21.49
CA LEU A 245 5.52 18.02 21.29
C LEU A 245 5.51 18.40 19.81
N ILE A 246 6.12 17.58 18.95
CA ILE A 246 6.08 17.79 17.49
C ILE A 246 4.65 17.73 16.99
N GLY A 247 3.86 16.74 17.43
CA GLY A 247 2.45 16.63 17.07
C GLY A 247 1.65 17.87 17.46
N PHE A 248 1.88 18.41 18.66
CA PHE A 248 1.27 19.65 19.13
C PHE A 248 1.67 20.86 18.27
N ILE A 249 2.96 21.01 17.95
CA ILE A 249 3.46 22.10 17.10
C ILE A 249 2.84 22.00 15.71
N LEU A 250 2.84 20.83 15.09
CA LEU A 250 2.24 20.61 13.77
C LEU A 250 0.74 20.93 13.78
N TYR A 251 0.00 20.45 14.78
CA TYR A 251 -1.43 20.77 14.92
C TYR A 251 -1.69 22.26 15.12
N SER A 252 -0.81 22.96 15.84
CA SER A 252 -0.96 24.41 16.11
C SER A 252 -0.66 25.30 14.90
N VAL A 253 0.15 24.82 13.94
CA VAL A 253 0.63 25.62 12.79
C VAL A 253 -0.05 25.22 11.48
N THR A 254 -0.54 23.99 11.34
CA THR A 254 -1.10 23.48 10.07
C THR A 254 -2.63 23.56 10.04
N VAL A 255 -3.18 24.05 8.93
CA VAL A 255 -4.61 23.90 8.63
C VAL A 255 -4.86 22.42 8.35
N SER A 256 -5.81 21.81 9.05
CA SER A 256 -6.12 20.38 8.95
C SER A 256 -6.31 19.96 7.49
N GLN A 257 -5.39 19.17 6.95
CA GLN A 257 -5.60 18.47 5.70
C GLN A 257 -6.51 17.25 5.98
N PRO A 258 -7.55 17.00 5.16
CA PRO A 258 -8.45 15.88 5.40
C PRO A 258 -7.70 14.55 5.28
N PHE A 259 -8.00 13.61 6.19
CA PHE A 259 -7.40 12.29 6.25
C PHE A 259 -7.70 11.49 4.97
N LEU A 260 -6.67 10.87 4.38
CA LEU A 260 -6.73 10.30 3.02
C LEU A 260 -7.73 9.14 2.94
N TYR A 261 -7.89 8.37 4.02
CA TYR A 261 -8.86 7.25 4.08
C TYR A 261 -10.31 7.66 3.79
N PHE A 262 -10.67 8.92 4.06
CA PHE A 262 -12.02 9.44 3.80
C PHE A 262 -12.13 10.21 2.47
N GLN A 263 -11.09 10.16 1.62
CA GLN A 263 -11.00 10.95 0.38
C GLN A 263 -11.07 10.09 -0.89
N PHE A 264 -11.42 8.81 -0.76
CA PHE A 264 -11.61 7.86 -1.85
C PHE A 264 -13.07 7.85 -2.32
#